data_AF-A0A432GZH9-F1
#
_entry.id   AF-A0A432GZH9-F1
#
_cell.length_a   1.000
_cell.length_b   1.000
_cell.length_c   1.000
_cell.angle_alpha   90.00
_cell.angle_beta   90.00
_cell.angle_gamma   90.00
#
_symmetry.space_group_name_H-M   'P 1'
#
loop_
_entity.id
_entity.type
_entity.pdbx_description
1 polymer ?
#
loop_
_entity_poly.entity_id
_entity_poly.type
_entity_poly.pdbx_seq_one_letter_code
_entity_poly.pdbx_strand_id
1 'polypeptide(L)'
;MTIERIQGTDGIRGIVRLAEDCTGSDPISVFLHEAVLTEEFFELYTYAYCQELLEADFASANDLAVIGWDPRDMSGSFNHSAIRGIRKAGLTAVVVDILPTPAISLYQLHVGAACAFVLTASHNPADQNGIKIFIGHSNLKLFPEDDKRLTQRCLSFNFENLRSAPLIGELRNNHAAARKLFIEFMADPQN
;
A
#
# COMPACT_ATOMS: atom_id res chain seq x y z
N MET A 1 10.59 14.43 -20.21
CA MET A 1 11.41 14.04 -19.04
C MET A 1 11.16 12.56 -18.81
N THR A 2 12.21 11.76 -18.63
CA THR A 2 12.05 10.34 -18.24
C THR A 2 11.75 10.32 -16.76
N ILE A 3 10.61 9.75 -16.37
CA ILE A 3 10.22 9.69 -14.96
C ILE A 3 10.94 8.51 -14.32
N GLU A 4 11.92 8.80 -13.47
CA GLU A 4 12.73 7.77 -12.83
C GLU A 4 12.09 7.24 -11.55
N ARG A 5 11.47 8.12 -10.74
CA ARG A 5 10.97 7.76 -9.41
C ARG A 5 9.79 8.63 -9.00
N ILE A 6 8.85 8.09 -8.21
CA ILE A 6 7.63 8.80 -7.81
C ILE A 6 7.46 8.97 -6.29
N GLN A 7 8.22 8.24 -5.45
CA GLN A 7 8.13 8.46 -4.00
C GLN A 7 8.83 9.76 -3.56
N GLY A 8 8.29 10.32 -2.48
CA GLY A 8 8.97 11.35 -1.69
C GLY A 8 9.99 10.74 -0.73
N THR A 9 10.19 11.36 0.42
CA THR A 9 11.15 10.90 1.45
C THR A 9 10.64 9.72 2.27
N ASP A 10 9.32 9.55 2.40
CA ASP A 10 8.69 8.53 3.24
C ASP A 10 7.38 8.06 2.61
N GLY A 11 7.55 7.35 1.49
CA GLY A 11 6.46 6.86 0.63
C GLY A 11 6.00 7.88 -0.42
N ILE A 12 4.92 7.52 -1.11
CA ILE A 12 4.21 8.43 -2.02
C ILE A 12 3.07 9.11 -1.29
N ARG A 13 2.91 10.42 -1.48
CA ARG A 13 1.85 11.24 -0.87
C ARG A 13 1.44 12.33 -1.83
N GLY A 14 0.19 12.75 -1.74
CA GLY A 14 -0.35 13.83 -2.55
C GLY A 14 -1.80 14.11 -2.20
N ILE A 15 -2.35 15.12 -2.86
CA ILE A 15 -3.79 15.39 -2.83
C ILE A 15 -4.51 14.15 -3.36
N VAL A 16 -5.64 13.80 -2.75
CA VAL A 16 -6.47 12.70 -3.21
C VAL A 16 -7.81 13.16 -3.78
N ARG A 17 -8.29 12.47 -4.82
CA ARG A 17 -9.61 12.62 -5.41
C ARG A 17 -10.09 11.28 -5.94
N LEU A 18 -11.39 11.13 -6.14
CA LEU A 18 -11.90 9.94 -6.81
C LEU A 18 -11.60 9.99 -8.31
N ALA A 19 -11.41 8.85 -8.95
CA ALA A 19 -11.09 8.78 -10.38
C ALA A 19 -12.20 9.42 -11.24
N GLU A 20 -13.46 9.33 -10.82
CA GLU A 20 -14.60 9.98 -11.49
C GLU A 20 -14.52 11.52 -11.52
N ASP A 21 -13.74 12.12 -10.62
CA ASP A 21 -13.51 13.56 -10.53
C ASP A 21 -12.26 14.02 -11.32
N CYS A 22 -11.56 13.10 -11.98
CA CYS A 22 -10.33 13.35 -12.73
C CYS A 22 -10.57 13.29 -14.25
N THR A 23 -9.65 13.88 -15.02
CA THR A 23 -9.81 13.95 -16.49
C THR A 23 -9.23 12.74 -17.23
N GLY A 24 -8.33 11.99 -16.58
CA GLY A 24 -7.67 10.81 -17.13
C GLY A 24 -8.26 9.49 -16.63
N SER A 25 -8.18 8.45 -17.46
CA SER A 25 -8.64 7.09 -17.11
C SER A 25 -7.54 6.19 -16.55
N ASP A 26 -6.28 6.59 -16.72
CA ASP A 26 -5.11 5.84 -16.24
C ASP A 26 -4.55 6.49 -14.98
N PRO A 27 -4.51 5.78 -13.83
CA PRO A 27 -4.21 6.41 -12.54
C PRO A 27 -2.77 6.91 -12.42
N ILE A 28 -1.79 6.24 -13.05
CA ILE A 28 -0.42 6.73 -13.04
C ILE A 28 -0.30 8.00 -13.87
N SER A 29 -0.96 8.09 -15.03
CA SER A 29 -1.01 9.32 -15.83
C SER A 29 -1.69 10.47 -15.08
N VAL A 30 -2.80 10.22 -14.38
CA VAL A 30 -3.47 11.23 -13.54
C VAL A 30 -2.51 11.78 -12.49
N PHE A 31 -1.77 10.91 -11.79
CA PHE A 31 -0.78 11.34 -10.83
C PHE A 31 0.32 12.20 -11.47
N LEU A 32 0.85 11.78 -12.61
CA LEU A 32 1.97 12.47 -13.27
C LEU A 32 1.59 13.83 -13.89
N HIS A 33 0.34 14.00 -14.30
CA HIS A 33 -0.14 15.23 -14.95
C HIS A 33 -0.89 16.18 -14.01
N GLU A 34 -1.66 15.64 -13.06
CA GLU A 34 -2.50 16.42 -12.15
C GLU A 34 -1.95 16.51 -10.72
N ALA A 35 -0.89 15.73 -10.40
CA ALA A 35 -0.35 15.59 -9.04
C ALA A 35 -1.40 15.12 -8.01
N VAL A 36 -2.33 14.29 -8.45
CA VAL A 36 -3.43 13.72 -7.65
C VAL A 36 -3.28 12.21 -7.57
N LEU A 37 -3.47 11.65 -6.38
CA LEU A 37 -3.57 10.20 -6.20
C LEU A 37 -5.05 9.80 -6.15
N THR A 38 -5.47 8.96 -7.09
CA THR A 38 -6.82 8.38 -7.10
C THR A 38 -6.87 7.09 -6.29
N GLU A 39 -8.06 6.62 -5.92
CA GLU A 39 -8.28 5.29 -5.36
C GLU A 39 -7.75 4.19 -6.30
N GLU A 40 -7.85 4.39 -7.60
CA GLU A 40 -7.29 3.52 -8.63
C GLU A 40 -5.76 3.49 -8.61
N PHE A 41 -5.12 4.62 -8.28
CA PHE A 41 -3.67 4.65 -8.04
C PHE A 41 -3.29 3.76 -6.86
N PHE A 42 -4.09 3.75 -5.78
CA PHE A 42 -3.82 2.91 -4.61
C PHE A 42 -3.92 1.41 -4.96
N GLU A 43 -4.89 1.04 -5.80
CA GLU A 43 -4.99 -0.31 -6.35
C GLU A 43 -3.79 -0.67 -7.22
N LEU A 44 -3.43 0.18 -8.18
CA LEU A 44 -2.29 -0.04 -9.07
C LEU A 44 -0.99 -0.21 -8.27
N TYR A 45 -0.75 0.67 -7.31
CA TYR A 45 0.52 0.74 -6.58
C TYR A 45 0.74 -0.50 -5.70
N THR A 46 -0.30 -0.93 -4.99
CA THR A 46 -0.25 -2.15 -4.18
C THR A 46 -0.15 -3.40 -5.04
N TYR A 47 -0.92 -3.48 -6.13
CA TYR A 47 -0.84 -4.57 -7.10
C TYR A 47 0.58 -4.70 -7.69
N ALA A 48 1.15 -3.58 -8.16
CA ALA A 48 2.43 -3.57 -8.83
C ALA A 48 3.57 -4.04 -7.93
N TYR A 49 3.56 -3.62 -6.65
CA TYR A 49 4.54 -4.06 -5.67
C TYR A 49 4.36 -5.53 -5.29
N CYS A 50 3.13 -6.00 -5.07
CA CYS A 50 2.87 -7.41 -4.80
C CYS A 50 3.31 -8.31 -5.97
N GLN A 51 3.08 -7.89 -7.22
CA GLN A 51 3.60 -8.60 -8.40
C GLN A 51 5.13 -8.58 -8.47
N GLU A 52 5.80 -7.48 -8.07
CA GLU A 52 7.27 -7.46 -7.98
C GLU A 52 7.78 -8.54 -7.03
N LEU A 53 7.17 -8.65 -5.84
CA LEU A 53 7.57 -9.65 -4.85
C LEU A 53 7.40 -11.08 -5.37
N LEU A 54 6.31 -11.36 -6.09
CA LEU A 54 6.04 -12.67 -6.68
C LEU A 54 7.02 -13.02 -7.80
N GLU A 55 7.28 -12.08 -8.71
CA GLU A 55 8.18 -12.30 -9.85
C GLU A 55 9.66 -12.42 -9.44
N ALA A 56 10.05 -11.75 -8.36
CA ALA A 56 11.41 -11.78 -7.83
C ALA A 56 11.61 -12.86 -6.75
N ASP A 57 10.66 -13.78 -6.58
CA ASP A 57 10.69 -14.87 -5.59
C ASP A 57 10.89 -14.39 -4.13
N PHE A 58 10.47 -13.17 -3.81
CA PHE A 58 10.42 -12.63 -2.45
C PHE A 58 9.09 -12.90 -1.75
N ALA A 59 8.07 -13.37 -2.48
CA ALA A 59 6.80 -13.85 -1.96
C ALA A 59 6.27 -14.98 -2.83
N SER A 60 5.37 -15.78 -2.27
CA SER A 60 4.57 -16.80 -2.95
C SER A 60 3.08 -16.44 -2.92
N ALA A 61 2.30 -17.11 -3.77
CA ALA A 61 0.84 -16.96 -3.77
C ALA A 61 0.27 -17.23 -2.37
N ASN A 62 -0.68 -16.40 -1.94
CA ASN A 62 -1.31 -16.36 -0.62
C ASN A 62 -0.40 -15.95 0.55
N ASP A 63 0.87 -15.58 0.32
CA ASP A 63 1.66 -14.92 1.35
C ASP A 63 0.98 -13.64 1.83
N LEU A 64 1.28 -13.27 3.07
CA LEU A 64 0.57 -12.18 3.75
C LEU A 64 1.14 -10.83 3.31
N ALA A 65 0.26 -9.90 2.95
CA ALA A 65 0.54 -8.48 2.91
C ALA A 65 -0.33 -7.78 3.96
N VAL A 66 0.32 -7.18 4.96
CA VAL A 66 -0.40 -6.44 6.00
C VAL A 66 -0.77 -5.07 5.47
N ILE A 67 -1.98 -4.60 5.76
CA ILE A 67 -2.43 -3.26 5.38
C ILE A 67 -3.22 -2.61 6.52
N GLY A 68 -2.88 -1.36 6.82
CA GLY A 68 -3.58 -0.52 7.78
C GLY A 68 -3.44 0.95 7.40
N TRP A 69 -4.12 1.82 8.12
CA TRP A 69 -4.23 3.23 7.75
C TRP A 69 -4.44 4.14 8.96
N ASP A 70 -4.35 5.44 8.73
CA ASP A 70 -4.88 6.45 9.65
C ASP A 70 -6.32 6.84 9.24
N PRO A 71 -7.09 7.57 10.07
CA PRO A 71 -8.53 7.74 9.86
C PRO A 71 -8.90 8.79 8.79
N ARG A 72 -7.99 9.17 7.88
CA ARG A 72 -8.23 10.25 6.91
C ARG A 72 -9.17 9.88 5.76
N ASP A 73 -9.21 8.61 5.37
CA ASP A 73 -10.12 8.11 4.33
C ASP A 73 -11.47 7.71 4.95
N MET A 74 -12.36 8.69 5.13
CA MET A 74 -13.64 8.50 5.79
C MET A 74 -14.60 7.57 5.04
N SER A 75 -14.55 7.56 3.70
CA SER A 75 -15.40 6.67 2.88
C SER A 75 -14.82 5.27 2.74
N GLY A 76 -13.50 5.11 2.95
CA GLY A 76 -12.79 3.86 2.76
C GLY A 76 -12.48 3.56 1.29
N SER A 77 -12.72 4.50 0.36
CA SER A 77 -12.55 4.26 -1.09
C SER A 77 -11.11 3.92 -1.45
N PHE A 78 -10.15 4.62 -0.87
CA PHE A 78 -8.72 4.42 -1.10
C PHE A 78 -8.23 3.15 -0.39
N ASN A 79 -8.70 2.95 0.85
CA ASN A 79 -8.40 1.76 1.64
C ASN A 79 -8.85 0.47 0.93
N HIS A 80 -10.09 0.44 0.45
CA HIS A 80 -10.64 -0.72 -0.27
C HIS A 80 -9.93 -0.96 -1.60
N SER A 81 -9.54 0.08 -2.32
CA SER A 81 -8.82 -0.06 -3.60
C SER A 81 -7.40 -0.60 -3.40
N ALA A 82 -6.69 -0.15 -2.37
CA ALA A 82 -5.40 -0.73 -1.98
C ALA A 82 -5.53 -2.23 -1.61
N ILE A 83 -6.58 -2.61 -0.86
CA ILE A 83 -6.86 -4.01 -0.54
C ILE A 83 -7.12 -4.82 -1.82
N ARG A 84 -7.86 -4.26 -2.78
CA ARG A 84 -8.13 -4.92 -4.07
C ARG A 84 -6.83 -5.18 -4.85
N GLY A 85 -5.91 -4.23 -4.88
CA GLY A 85 -4.62 -4.39 -5.56
C GLY A 85 -3.81 -5.57 -5.02
N ILE A 86 -3.71 -5.69 -3.70
CA ILE A 86 -3.08 -6.85 -3.02
C ILE A 86 -3.74 -8.16 -3.45
N ARG A 87 -5.07 -8.22 -3.37
CA ARG A 87 -5.83 -9.44 -3.66
C ARG A 87 -5.79 -9.83 -5.13
N LYS A 88 -5.79 -8.86 -6.04
CA LYS A 88 -5.64 -9.11 -7.49
C LYS A 88 -4.25 -9.64 -7.82
N ALA A 89 -3.23 -9.19 -7.09
CA ALA A 89 -1.87 -9.69 -7.26
C ALA A 89 -1.70 -11.15 -6.80
N GLY A 90 -2.60 -11.67 -5.93
CA GLY A 90 -2.54 -13.05 -5.43
C GLY A 90 -2.00 -13.21 -4.03
N LEU A 91 -1.76 -12.11 -3.30
CA LEU A 91 -1.40 -12.16 -1.88
C LEU A 91 -2.65 -12.09 -0.99
N THR A 92 -2.52 -12.58 0.24
CA THR A 92 -3.55 -12.43 1.27
C THR A 92 -3.47 -11.05 1.88
N ALA A 93 -4.53 -10.24 1.71
CA ALA A 93 -4.63 -8.94 2.36
C ALA A 93 -5.01 -9.11 3.83
N VAL A 94 -4.08 -8.82 4.74
CA VAL A 94 -4.30 -8.85 6.20
C VAL A 94 -4.58 -7.43 6.67
N VAL A 95 -5.87 -7.11 6.82
CA VAL A 95 -6.34 -5.81 7.25
C VAL A 95 -6.21 -5.66 8.75
N VAL A 96 -5.45 -4.66 9.18
CA VAL A 96 -5.33 -4.25 10.60
C VAL A 96 -6.04 -2.93 10.90
N ASP A 97 -6.74 -2.38 9.89
CA ASP A 97 -7.61 -1.20 10.01
C ASP A 97 -6.86 0.04 10.52
N ILE A 98 -7.54 0.92 11.25
CA ILE A 98 -6.95 2.13 11.85
C ILE A 98 -5.97 1.77 12.97
N LEU A 99 -4.68 1.96 12.71
CA LEU A 99 -3.60 1.79 13.69
C LEU A 99 -2.43 2.74 13.40
N PRO A 100 -1.62 3.11 14.42
CA PRO A 100 -0.39 3.87 14.19
C PRO A 100 0.54 3.16 13.21
N THR A 101 1.27 3.92 12.38
CA THR A 101 2.31 3.37 11.48
C THR A 101 3.23 2.33 12.14
N PRO A 102 3.81 2.57 13.35
CA PRO A 102 4.67 1.56 13.99
C PRO A 102 3.93 0.30 14.43
N ALA A 103 2.63 0.37 14.74
CA ALA A 103 1.84 -0.81 15.09
C ALA A 103 1.63 -1.71 13.87
N ILE A 104 1.39 -1.12 12.71
CA ILE A 104 1.21 -1.85 11.45
C ILE A 104 2.52 -2.53 11.03
N SER A 105 3.65 -1.81 11.11
CA SER A 105 4.95 -2.37 10.76
C SER A 105 5.40 -3.44 11.75
N LEU A 106 5.13 -3.27 13.05
CA LEU A 106 5.36 -4.30 14.06
C LEU A 106 4.55 -5.57 13.79
N TYR A 107 3.27 -5.42 13.44
CA TYR A 107 2.42 -6.56 13.15
C TYR A 107 2.87 -7.33 11.91
N GLN A 108 3.35 -6.62 10.88
CA GLN A 108 3.96 -7.23 9.69
C GLN A 108 5.15 -8.13 10.05
N LEU A 109 6.05 -7.67 10.91
CA LEU A 109 7.15 -8.49 11.41
C LEU A 109 6.66 -9.69 12.20
N HIS A 110 5.72 -9.48 13.11
CA HIS A 110 5.20 -10.51 14.00
C HIS A 110 4.57 -11.69 13.24
N VAL A 111 3.84 -11.41 12.17
CA VAL A 111 3.17 -12.44 11.35
C VAL A 111 4.03 -12.94 10.19
N GLY A 112 5.28 -12.47 10.06
CA GLY A 112 6.16 -12.86 8.96
C GLY A 112 5.63 -12.49 7.58
N ALA A 113 4.87 -11.39 7.48
CA ALA A 113 4.29 -10.96 6.21
C ALA A 113 5.36 -10.47 5.23
N ALA A 114 5.14 -10.70 3.93
CA ALA A 114 6.05 -10.31 2.85
C ALA A 114 6.23 -8.79 2.75
N CYS A 115 5.19 -8.03 3.10
CA CYS A 115 5.24 -6.59 3.19
C CYS A 115 4.14 -6.00 4.08
N ALA A 116 4.28 -4.71 4.38
CA ALA A 116 3.20 -3.89 4.93
C ALA A 116 2.95 -2.64 4.11
N PHE A 117 1.68 -2.32 3.89
CA PHE A 117 1.23 -1.04 3.38
C PHE A 117 0.62 -0.21 4.52
N VAL A 118 1.03 1.04 4.63
CA VAL A 118 0.43 2.02 5.54
C VAL A 118 -0.14 3.16 4.73
N LEU A 119 -1.45 3.32 4.75
CA LEU A 119 -2.14 4.39 4.03
C LEU A 119 -2.23 5.62 4.92
N THR A 120 -1.46 6.64 4.58
CA THR A 120 -1.28 7.83 5.41
C THR A 120 -0.53 8.91 4.63
N ALA A 121 -0.83 10.18 4.92
CA ALA A 121 0.08 11.30 4.65
C ALA A 121 0.63 11.94 5.94
N SER A 122 0.62 11.20 7.06
CA SER A 122 1.16 11.62 8.36
C SER A 122 0.55 12.95 8.83
N HIS A 123 1.36 14.00 8.98
CA HIS A 123 0.92 15.33 9.44
C HIS A 123 0.42 16.23 8.31
N ASN A 124 0.42 15.75 7.06
CA ASN A 124 -0.07 16.54 5.93
C ASN A 124 -1.56 16.87 6.08
N PRO A 125 -2.04 17.94 5.41
CA PRO A 125 -3.45 18.32 5.37
C PRO A 125 -4.41 17.16 5.06
N ALA A 126 -5.67 17.32 5.49
CA ALA A 126 -6.68 16.25 5.45
C ALA A 126 -7.09 15.83 4.03
N ASP A 127 -6.90 16.70 3.04
CA ASP A 127 -7.13 16.42 1.61
C ASP A 127 -5.99 15.60 0.96
N GLN A 128 -4.96 15.23 1.74
CA GLN A 128 -3.85 14.42 1.28
C GLN A 128 -3.86 13.04 1.90
N ASN A 129 -3.48 12.04 1.11
CA ASN A 129 -3.22 10.67 1.56
C ASN A 129 -1.98 10.13 0.83
N GLY A 130 -1.63 8.88 1.09
CA GLY A 130 -0.44 8.28 0.50
C GLY A 130 -0.23 6.85 0.93
N ILE A 131 0.85 6.25 0.45
CA ILE A 131 1.22 4.87 0.74
C ILE A 131 2.68 4.82 1.18
N LYS A 132 2.91 4.22 2.34
CA LYS A 132 4.23 3.77 2.77
C LYS A 132 4.31 2.25 2.64
N ILE A 133 5.46 1.76 2.21
CA ILE A 133 5.75 0.33 2.12
C ILE A 133 6.84 -0.03 3.14
N PHE A 134 6.65 -1.17 3.80
CA PHE A 134 7.65 -1.82 4.64
C PHE A 134 8.02 -3.18 4.05
N ILE A 135 9.32 -3.47 3.94
CA ILE A 135 9.87 -4.64 3.26
C ILE A 135 10.06 -5.79 4.26
N GLY A 136 9.29 -6.87 4.08
CA GLY A 136 9.50 -8.21 4.65
C GLY A 136 10.22 -8.27 6.00
N HIS A 137 11.18 -9.18 6.12
CA HIS A 137 11.90 -9.41 7.37
C HIS A 137 12.78 -8.23 7.82
N SER A 138 13.12 -7.30 6.92
CA SER A 138 13.95 -6.14 7.27
C SER A 138 13.17 -5.06 8.02
N ASN A 139 11.85 -4.99 7.82
CA ASN A 139 10.98 -3.87 8.23
C ASN A 139 11.50 -2.48 7.82
N LEU A 140 12.38 -2.41 6.83
CA LEU A 140 12.87 -1.17 6.29
C LEU A 140 11.87 -0.60 5.29
N LYS A 141 12.04 0.70 5.00
CA LYS A 141 11.36 1.35 3.88
C LYS A 141 12.02 0.95 2.56
N LEU A 142 11.31 1.22 1.46
CA LEU A 142 11.89 1.15 0.12
C LEU A 142 13.13 2.04 0.03
N PHE A 143 14.21 1.48 -0.52
CA PHE A 143 15.37 2.23 -0.95
C PHE A 143 15.07 2.94 -2.28
N PRO A 144 15.87 3.96 -2.65
CA PRO A 144 15.66 4.70 -3.90
C PRO A 144 15.61 3.81 -5.16
N GLU A 145 16.38 2.72 -5.20
CA GLU A 145 16.34 1.77 -6.32
C GLU A 145 15.08 0.91 -6.34
N ASP A 146 14.47 0.66 -5.19
CA ASP A 146 13.18 -0.04 -5.12
C ASP A 146 12.06 0.86 -5.63
N ASP A 147 12.07 2.15 -5.29
CA ASP A 147 11.13 3.14 -5.83
C ASP A 147 11.23 3.26 -7.36
N LYS A 148 12.46 3.28 -7.91
CA LYS A 148 12.65 3.28 -9.36
C LYS A 148 12.01 2.05 -10.02
N ARG A 149 12.26 0.85 -9.47
CA ARG A 149 11.66 -0.38 -10.01
C ARG A 149 10.14 -0.35 -9.93
N LEU A 150 9.59 -0.02 -8.76
CA LEU A 150 8.14 0.08 -8.57
C LEU A 150 7.50 1.15 -9.48
N THR A 151 8.18 2.27 -9.69
CA THR A 151 7.77 3.31 -10.65
C THR A 151 7.66 2.74 -12.06
N GLN A 152 8.68 2.02 -12.53
CA GLN A 152 8.64 1.40 -13.87
C GLN A 152 7.55 0.33 -13.96
N ARG A 153 7.32 -0.45 -12.90
CA ARG A 153 6.22 -1.43 -12.86
C ARG A 153 4.86 -0.76 -13.01
N CYS A 154 4.59 0.29 -12.24
CA CYS A 154 3.35 1.05 -12.35
C CYS A 154 3.13 1.61 -13.76
N LEU A 155 4.20 2.09 -14.42
CA LEU A 155 4.15 2.58 -15.80
C LEU A 155 3.93 1.46 -16.84
N SER A 156 4.34 0.22 -16.53
CA SER A 156 4.25 -0.91 -17.45
C SER A 156 2.88 -1.60 -17.46
N PHE A 157 2.10 -1.47 -16.38
CA PHE A 157 0.81 -2.12 -16.27
C PHE A 157 -0.27 -1.36 -17.04
N ASN A 158 -1.08 -2.09 -17.81
CA ASN A 158 -2.32 -1.56 -18.36
C ASN A 158 -3.41 -1.62 -17.30
N PHE A 159 -3.84 -0.47 -16.79
CA PHE A 159 -4.81 -0.40 -15.71
C PHE A 159 -6.19 -0.95 -16.08
N GLU A 160 -6.62 -0.92 -17.35
CA GLU A 160 -7.91 -1.49 -17.76
C GLU A 160 -7.94 -3.02 -17.62
N ASN A 161 -6.80 -3.67 -17.87
CA ASN A 161 -6.66 -5.10 -17.59
C ASN A 161 -6.69 -5.35 -16.08
N LEU A 162 -6.03 -4.49 -15.29
CA LEU A 162 -6.08 -4.60 -13.83
C LEU A 162 -7.50 -4.40 -13.31
N ARG A 163 -8.23 -3.40 -13.80
CA ARG A 163 -9.61 -3.06 -13.40
C ARG A 163 -10.53 -4.28 -13.42
N SER A 164 -10.42 -5.07 -14.49
CA SER A 164 -11.20 -6.30 -14.73
C SER A 164 -10.62 -7.58 -14.12
N ALA A 165 -9.39 -7.54 -13.56
CA ALA A 165 -8.75 -8.71 -12.99
C ALA A 165 -9.52 -9.28 -11.78
N PRO A 166 -9.56 -10.61 -11.61
CA PRO A 166 -10.26 -11.25 -10.49
C PRO A 166 -9.52 -11.05 -9.16
N LEU A 167 -10.27 -11.09 -8.07
CA LEU A 167 -9.71 -11.12 -6.71
C LEU A 167 -9.33 -12.55 -6.35
N ILE A 168 -8.07 -12.91 -6.56
CA ILE A 168 -7.56 -14.28 -6.36
C ILE A 168 -6.99 -14.52 -4.96
N GLY A 169 -6.50 -13.47 -4.29
CA GLY A 169 -6.00 -13.52 -2.92
C GLY A 169 -7.09 -13.43 -1.85
N GLU A 170 -6.81 -13.98 -0.68
CA GLU A 170 -7.70 -13.95 0.48
C GLU A 170 -7.78 -12.55 1.13
N LEU A 171 -8.81 -12.35 1.96
CA LEU A 171 -8.96 -11.18 2.83
C LEU A 171 -9.08 -11.66 4.27
N ARG A 172 -8.27 -11.11 5.17
CA ARG A 172 -8.31 -11.40 6.61
C ARG A 172 -8.43 -10.11 7.40
N ASN A 173 -9.20 -10.12 8.48
CA ASN A 173 -9.29 -9.00 9.43
C ASN A 173 -8.60 -9.40 10.74
N ASN A 174 -7.50 -8.71 11.04
CA ASN A 174 -6.67 -8.97 12.21
C ASN A 174 -6.53 -7.74 13.12
N HIS A 175 -7.45 -6.77 13.03
CA HIS A 175 -7.37 -5.51 13.79
C HIS A 175 -7.20 -5.75 15.30
N ALA A 176 -8.02 -6.62 15.91
CA ALA A 176 -7.98 -6.90 17.34
C ALA A 176 -6.63 -7.52 17.78
N ALA A 177 -6.08 -8.44 16.97
CA ALA A 177 -4.81 -9.08 17.24
C ALA A 177 -3.63 -8.09 17.11
N ALA A 178 -3.62 -7.29 16.05
CA ALA A 178 -2.59 -6.27 15.83
C ALA A 178 -2.59 -5.18 16.92
N ARG A 179 -3.79 -4.73 17.31
CA ARG A 179 -3.95 -3.77 18.42
C ARG A 179 -3.45 -4.34 19.74
N LYS A 180 -3.80 -5.60 20.05
CA LYS A 180 -3.35 -6.27 21.27
C LYS A 180 -1.83 -6.37 21.30
N LEU A 181 -1.22 -6.86 20.21
CA LEU A 181 0.24 -6.96 20.09
C LEU A 181 0.92 -5.62 20.35
N PHE A 182 0.44 -4.54 19.74
CA PHE A 182 1.06 -3.23 19.88
C PHE A 182 0.97 -2.70 21.32
N ILE A 183 -0.18 -2.88 21.98
CA ILE A 183 -0.34 -2.49 23.39
C ILE A 183 0.60 -3.29 24.29
N GLU A 184 0.70 -4.61 24.09
CA GLU A 184 1.59 -5.48 24.85
C GLU A 184 3.07 -5.09 24.65
N PHE A 185 3.47 -4.83 23.40
CA PHE A 185 4.82 -4.36 23.07
C PHE A 185 5.15 -3.03 23.75
N MET A 186 4.24 -2.06 23.72
CA MET A 186 4.45 -0.75 24.35
C MET A 186 4.44 -0.80 25.89
N ALA A 187 3.81 -1.82 26.48
CA ALA A 187 3.73 -1.99 27.93
C ALA A 187 4.86 -2.85 28.51
N ASP A 188 5.65 -3.53 27.66
CA ASP A 188 6.76 -4.36 28.09
C ASP A 188 7.93 -3.49 28.60
N PRO A 189 8.31 -3.60 29.89
CA PRO A 189 9.41 -2.82 30.45
C PRO A 189 10.80 -3.21 29.92
N GLN A 190 10.92 -4.28 29.13
CA GLN A 190 12.17 -4.73 28.53
C GLN A 190 12.41 -4.19 27.11
N ASN A 191 11.41 -3.53 26.51
CA ASN A 191 11.51 -2.83 25.22
C ASN A 191 12.07 -1.42 25.38
#